data_AF-A0A0N0RUA9-F1
#
_entry.id   AF-A0A0N0RUA9-F1
#
_cell.length_a   1.000
_cell.length_b   1.000
_cell.length_c   1.000
_cell.angle_alpha   90.00
_cell.angle_beta   90.00
_cell.angle_gamma   90.00
#
_symmetry.space_group_name_H-M   'P 1'
#
loop_
_entity.id
_entity.type
_entity.pdbx_description
1 polymer ?
#
loop_
_entity_poly.entity_id
_entity_poly.type
_entity_poly.pdbx_seq_one_letter_code
_entity_poly.pdbx_strand_id
1 'polypeptide(L)'
;MRAAGLPNEVAAYCPEWRAVDYSLYWYRLPEVPKFFICSNCHGEHIKDTPLASRFQRIRRADHELTSCWFWTPRVREILWPQALRSGSLDSLREFMGRRVELKACKSAGFVAASEGFKWFNMVNNEINGFVSCEACYEDRIAGGLFEHKFQPDQRQGKDEQWSCDVWVPFISRSIVKKAKQNNWAEFVALATRRFQLPACAGKQVQSNSGTWYRTRHRIENLEVCETCYMDKLLLTRFEHHFERVSQSNDLDSFIHAFTTRFTCKLTPLNLPMAFALQNASERRDWTVFQNAATAICRLAPCTLDGIVWGNWWTLKGGCANYDVCEVCYVGILQTGGLERFFEVARRSSAEVFVCNFCAGTPRFKQYVDRFAQTLDTGVFSCYSDFVRTFASIPVCPGKQTREKSTWWGYREGLFCQDCYVTFVSKSALGRAVPLKAAYDERPQICQIWSPRMRTMWMGVCDAGVPGSPESDKALGEFKAFMEKRLQIYVQTVPQMDMILAMKKMKMQTAMTQGLVSTMYHGMDGLLQASNATDGYLHGNSQIGWHATSQGAQGAQAFNNMQAGFMNANRADEWMQMAQLEMIWKQVE
;
A
#
# COMPACT_ATOMS: atom_id res chain seq x y z
N MET A 1 -1.37 23.35 -13.52
CA MET A 1 -1.65 23.46 -12.07
C MET A 1 -1.71 24.93 -11.64
N ARG A 2 -2.48 25.27 -10.61
CA ARG A 2 -2.57 26.61 -9.99
C ARG A 2 -2.00 26.57 -8.57
N ALA A 3 -1.52 27.71 -8.06
CA ALA A 3 -1.03 27.80 -6.68
C ALA A 3 -2.18 27.68 -5.66
N ALA A 4 -3.25 28.46 -5.86
CA ALA A 4 -4.48 28.47 -5.06
C ALA A 4 -5.68 28.79 -5.97
N GLY A 5 -6.90 28.67 -5.42
CA GLY A 5 -8.15 29.06 -6.08
C GLY A 5 -9.12 27.90 -6.28
N LEU A 6 -10.07 28.08 -7.21
CA LEU A 6 -11.09 27.07 -7.49
C LEU A 6 -10.47 25.83 -8.18
N PRO A 7 -10.90 24.61 -7.78
CA PRO A 7 -10.54 23.37 -8.47
C PRO A 7 -10.86 23.43 -9.96
N ASN A 8 -10.08 22.70 -10.75
CA ASN A 8 -10.37 22.48 -12.16
C ASN A 8 -11.74 21.81 -12.33
N GLU A 9 -12.49 22.24 -13.34
CA GLU A 9 -13.76 21.59 -13.68
C GLU A 9 -13.55 20.20 -14.28
N VAL A 10 -12.45 20.02 -15.01
CA VAL A 10 -12.02 18.78 -15.62
C VAL A 10 -10.75 18.31 -14.92
N ALA A 11 -10.79 17.10 -14.37
CA ALA A 11 -9.61 16.49 -13.77
C ALA A 11 -8.52 16.29 -14.83
N ALA A 12 -7.25 16.47 -14.48
CA ALA A 12 -6.15 16.32 -15.44
C ALA A 12 -5.99 14.87 -15.92
N TYR A 13 -6.36 13.91 -15.06
CA TYR A 13 -6.23 12.48 -15.30
C TYR A 13 -7.48 11.75 -14.80
N CYS A 14 -7.69 10.55 -15.32
CA CYS A 14 -8.71 9.65 -14.78
C CYS A 14 -8.20 9.06 -13.45
N PRO A 15 -8.99 9.08 -12.35
CA PRO A 15 -8.62 8.39 -11.13
C PRO A 15 -8.71 6.86 -11.24
N GLU A 16 -9.27 6.34 -12.35
CA GLU A 16 -9.44 4.92 -12.62
C GLU A 16 -10.19 4.22 -11.46
N TRP A 17 -9.56 3.20 -10.86
CA TRP A 17 -10.07 2.42 -9.73
C TRP A 17 -9.83 3.09 -8.38
N ARG A 18 -9.05 4.18 -8.31
CA ARG A 18 -8.80 4.90 -7.06
C ARG A 18 -10.08 5.57 -6.60
N ALA A 19 -10.53 5.22 -5.40
CA ALA A 19 -11.63 5.91 -4.75
C ALA A 19 -11.14 7.30 -4.30
N VAL A 20 -11.86 8.33 -4.72
CA VAL A 20 -11.63 9.73 -4.39
C VAL A 20 -12.64 10.14 -3.32
N ASP A 21 -12.17 10.80 -2.25
CA ASP A 21 -12.96 11.27 -1.11
C ASP A 21 -12.99 12.80 -1.01
N TYR A 22 -12.72 13.51 -2.10
CA TYR A 22 -12.78 14.96 -2.17
C TYR A 22 -13.62 15.43 -3.36
N SER A 23 -14.11 16.66 -3.27
CA SER A 23 -15.07 17.21 -4.21
C SER A 23 -14.46 17.39 -5.60
N LEU A 24 -15.03 16.66 -6.56
CA LEU A 24 -14.77 16.78 -8.00
C LEU A 24 -16.10 16.81 -8.75
N TYR A 25 -16.04 17.22 -10.02
CA TYR A 25 -17.14 17.05 -10.94
C TYR A 25 -17.12 15.65 -11.55
N TRP A 26 -18.30 15.03 -11.56
CA TRP A 26 -18.54 13.70 -12.11
C TRP A 26 -19.73 13.77 -13.07
N TYR A 27 -19.84 12.75 -13.90
CA TYR A 27 -20.95 12.54 -14.81
C TYR A 27 -21.58 11.19 -14.52
N ARG A 28 -22.90 11.10 -14.70
CA ARG A 28 -23.66 9.85 -14.51
C ARG A 28 -24.88 9.83 -15.42
N LEU A 29 -25.44 8.64 -15.64
CA LEU A 29 -26.79 8.52 -16.17
C LEU A 29 -27.79 8.73 -15.01
N PRO A 30 -28.82 9.57 -15.17
CA PRO A 30 -29.85 9.76 -14.14
C PRO A 30 -30.49 8.45 -13.68
N GLU A 31 -30.65 7.48 -14.61
CA GLU A 31 -31.25 6.18 -14.36
C GLU A 31 -30.36 5.23 -13.54
N VAL A 32 -29.03 5.47 -13.50
CA VAL A 32 -28.08 4.69 -12.71
C VAL A 32 -27.24 5.61 -11.82
N PRO A 33 -27.84 6.16 -10.74
CA PRO A 33 -27.28 7.30 -10.01
C PRO A 33 -25.97 7.01 -9.26
N LYS A 34 -25.63 5.74 -9.06
CA LYS A 34 -24.43 5.25 -8.34
C LYS A 34 -23.25 4.93 -9.27
N PHE A 35 -23.44 5.00 -10.59
CA PHE A 35 -22.37 4.74 -11.56
C PHE A 35 -21.76 6.07 -12.02
N PHE A 36 -20.48 6.28 -11.72
CA PHE A 36 -19.82 7.56 -11.94
C PHE A 36 -18.75 7.51 -13.02
N ILE A 37 -18.67 8.59 -13.78
CA ILE A 37 -17.70 8.84 -14.84
C ILE A 37 -16.95 10.12 -14.47
N CYS A 38 -15.62 10.09 -14.41
CA CYS A 38 -14.85 11.28 -14.08
C CYS A 38 -14.96 12.32 -15.21
N SER A 39 -14.76 13.60 -14.86
CA SER A 39 -14.80 14.69 -15.84
C SER A 39 -13.76 14.54 -16.96
N ASN A 40 -12.61 13.90 -16.70
CA ASN A 40 -11.62 13.61 -17.74
C ASN A 40 -12.15 12.61 -18.79
N CYS A 41 -12.67 11.45 -18.36
CA CYS A 41 -13.22 10.46 -19.29
C CYS A 41 -14.44 10.99 -20.04
N HIS A 42 -15.29 11.80 -19.40
CA HIS A 42 -16.36 12.47 -20.11
C HIS A 42 -15.82 13.44 -21.17
N GLY A 43 -14.84 14.28 -20.80
CA GLY A 43 -14.20 15.22 -21.72
C GLY A 43 -13.54 14.54 -22.93
N GLU A 44 -12.80 13.46 -22.71
CA GLU A 44 -12.04 12.77 -23.76
C GLU A 44 -12.89 11.83 -24.65
N HIS A 45 -13.98 11.27 -24.12
CA HIS A 45 -14.67 10.16 -24.78
C HIS A 45 -16.17 10.38 -25.03
N ILE A 46 -16.81 11.29 -24.31
CA ILE A 46 -18.27 11.44 -24.31
C ILE A 46 -18.72 12.80 -24.83
N LYS A 47 -18.06 13.89 -24.42
CA LYS A 47 -18.49 15.28 -24.63
C LYS A 47 -18.85 15.59 -26.08
N ASP A 48 -18.04 15.13 -27.03
CA ASP A 48 -18.19 15.46 -28.45
C ASP A 48 -19.00 14.39 -29.22
N THR A 49 -19.81 13.59 -28.52
CA THR A 49 -20.65 12.54 -29.11
C THR A 49 -22.14 12.88 -29.04
N PRO A 50 -22.99 12.31 -29.93
CA PRO A 50 -24.44 12.55 -29.90
C PRO A 50 -25.13 12.12 -28.59
N LEU A 51 -24.47 11.26 -27.80
CA LEU A 51 -25.01 10.72 -26.55
C LEU A 51 -24.63 11.57 -25.32
N ALA A 52 -23.83 12.63 -25.47
CA ALA A 52 -23.33 13.45 -24.36
C ALA A 52 -24.45 14.05 -23.50
N SER A 53 -25.54 14.51 -24.12
CA SER A 53 -26.68 15.15 -23.44
C SER A 53 -27.42 14.23 -22.48
N ARG A 54 -27.19 12.90 -22.56
CA ARG A 54 -27.78 11.91 -21.65
C ARG A 54 -27.08 11.86 -20.30
N PHE A 55 -25.87 12.41 -20.18
CA PHE A 55 -25.09 12.38 -18.96
C PHE A 55 -25.29 13.66 -18.14
N GLN A 56 -25.70 13.50 -16.88
CA GLN A 56 -25.85 14.59 -15.94
C GLN A 56 -24.52 14.90 -15.27
N ARG A 57 -24.09 16.16 -15.34
CA ARG A 57 -22.99 16.68 -14.52
C ARG A 57 -23.45 16.85 -13.07
N ILE A 58 -22.67 16.34 -12.14
CA ILE A 58 -22.89 16.47 -10.70
C ILE A 58 -21.58 16.83 -10.00
N ARG A 59 -21.67 17.42 -8.81
CA ARG A 59 -20.54 17.63 -7.91
C ARG A 59 -20.72 16.76 -6.68
N ARG A 60 -19.76 15.89 -6.40
CA ARG A 60 -19.76 15.05 -5.18
C ARG A 60 -19.19 15.85 -4.03
N ALA A 61 -19.72 15.63 -2.83
CA ALA A 61 -19.23 16.31 -1.64
C ALA A 61 -17.89 15.69 -1.18
N ASP A 62 -17.17 16.41 -0.32
CA ASP A 62 -16.03 15.82 0.37
C ASP A 62 -16.49 14.61 1.22
N HIS A 63 -15.60 13.63 1.37
CA HIS A 63 -15.80 12.36 2.08
C HIS A 63 -16.75 11.36 1.42
N GLU A 64 -17.32 11.69 0.26
CA GLU A 64 -18.11 10.75 -0.54
C GLU A 64 -17.24 9.95 -1.52
N LEU A 65 -16.88 8.73 -1.14
CA LEU A 65 -16.04 7.85 -1.98
C LEU A 65 -16.64 7.65 -3.37
N THR A 66 -15.87 8.02 -4.39
CA THR A 66 -16.28 7.97 -5.80
C THR A 66 -15.12 7.50 -6.69
N SER A 67 -15.37 6.64 -7.67
CA SER A 67 -14.38 6.13 -8.63
C SER A 67 -14.88 6.23 -10.07
N CYS A 68 -13.98 6.18 -11.05
CA CYS A 68 -14.35 6.27 -12.47
C CYS A 68 -14.57 4.88 -13.07
N TRP A 69 -15.82 4.53 -13.32
CA TRP A 69 -16.19 3.24 -13.91
C TRP A 69 -16.13 3.23 -15.44
N PHE A 70 -16.03 4.39 -16.07
CA PHE A 70 -15.81 4.47 -17.53
C PHE A 70 -14.44 3.90 -17.91
N TRP A 71 -13.48 3.85 -16.97
CA TRP A 71 -12.16 3.27 -17.23
C TRP A 71 -12.18 1.75 -17.45
N THR A 72 -13.26 1.07 -17.04
CA THR A 72 -13.42 -0.37 -17.20
C THR A 72 -13.26 -0.80 -18.67
N PRO A 73 -12.42 -1.80 -18.98
CA PRO A 73 -12.20 -2.25 -20.35
C PRO A 73 -13.48 -2.62 -21.10
N ARG A 74 -14.42 -3.34 -20.47
CA ARG A 74 -15.72 -3.64 -21.09
C ARG A 74 -16.49 -2.39 -21.50
N VAL A 75 -16.46 -1.33 -20.70
CA VAL A 75 -17.09 -0.05 -21.05
C VAL A 75 -16.37 0.60 -22.23
N ARG A 76 -15.05 0.78 -22.14
CA ARG A 76 -14.28 1.51 -23.17
C ARG A 76 -14.21 0.80 -24.51
N GLU A 77 -14.12 -0.52 -24.49
CA GLU A 77 -13.72 -1.32 -25.65
C GLU A 77 -14.91 -2.00 -26.32
N ILE A 78 -16.02 -2.21 -25.60
CA ILE A 78 -17.17 -2.97 -26.08
C ILE A 78 -18.44 -2.10 -26.03
N LEU A 79 -18.90 -1.76 -24.83
CA LEU A 79 -20.21 -1.16 -24.63
C LEU A 79 -20.30 0.28 -25.16
N TRP A 80 -19.28 1.10 -24.94
CA TRP A 80 -19.28 2.47 -25.43
C TRP A 80 -19.19 2.56 -26.96
N PRO A 81 -18.26 1.85 -27.65
CA PRO A 81 -18.27 1.77 -29.10
C PRO A 81 -19.59 1.22 -29.67
N GLN A 82 -20.20 0.23 -29.02
CA GLN A 82 -21.50 -0.30 -29.42
C GLN A 82 -22.60 0.76 -29.31
N ALA A 83 -22.64 1.50 -28.20
CA ALA A 83 -23.62 2.56 -27.98
C ALA A 83 -23.51 3.67 -29.03
N LEU A 84 -22.29 4.06 -29.41
CA LEU A 84 -22.07 5.05 -30.47
C LEU A 84 -22.56 4.55 -31.84
N ARG A 85 -22.38 3.25 -32.15
CA ARG A 85 -22.86 2.66 -33.41
C ARG A 85 -24.37 2.52 -33.47
N SER A 86 -25.01 2.12 -32.37
CA SER A 86 -26.46 1.91 -32.31
C SER A 86 -27.26 3.18 -32.02
N GLY A 87 -26.61 4.23 -31.51
CA GLY A 87 -27.28 5.41 -30.97
C GLY A 87 -28.06 5.14 -29.68
N SER A 88 -27.85 3.98 -29.02
CA SER A 88 -28.57 3.58 -27.81
C SER A 88 -27.61 3.27 -26.65
N LEU A 89 -28.01 3.68 -25.45
CA LEU A 89 -27.28 3.42 -24.20
C LEU A 89 -27.78 2.16 -23.48
N ASP A 90 -28.70 1.38 -24.04
CA ASP A 90 -29.42 0.34 -23.28
C ASP A 90 -28.49 -0.74 -22.71
N SER A 91 -27.61 -1.33 -23.52
CA SER A 91 -26.64 -2.33 -23.05
C SER A 91 -25.64 -1.76 -22.04
N LEU A 92 -25.26 -0.48 -22.20
CA LEU A 92 -24.41 0.20 -21.23
C LEU A 92 -25.15 0.44 -19.92
N ARG A 93 -26.42 0.85 -19.97
CA ARG A 93 -27.27 1.10 -18.81
C ARG A 93 -27.52 -0.18 -18.02
N GLU A 94 -27.79 -1.29 -18.71
CA GLU A 94 -27.94 -2.62 -18.09
C GLU A 94 -26.65 -3.02 -17.36
N PHE A 95 -25.50 -2.90 -18.01
CA PHE A 95 -24.20 -3.14 -17.38
C PHE A 95 -23.98 -2.24 -16.16
N MET A 96 -24.24 -0.93 -16.28
CA MET A 96 -24.07 0.02 -15.18
C MET A 96 -24.95 -0.37 -13.98
N GLY A 97 -26.21 -0.70 -14.22
CA GLY A 97 -27.17 -1.11 -13.19
C GLY A 97 -26.75 -2.40 -12.49
N ARG A 98 -26.27 -3.40 -13.25
CA ARG A 98 -25.73 -4.63 -12.67
C ARG A 98 -24.45 -4.37 -11.88
N ARG A 99 -23.54 -3.56 -12.42
CA ARG A 99 -22.19 -3.38 -11.87
C ARG A 99 -22.17 -2.71 -10.49
N VAL A 100 -23.10 -1.78 -10.24
CA VAL A 100 -23.19 -1.08 -8.95
C VAL A 100 -23.67 -1.98 -7.80
N GLU A 101 -24.33 -3.10 -8.12
CA GLU A 101 -24.78 -4.10 -7.14
C GLU A 101 -23.69 -5.16 -6.84
N LEU A 102 -22.61 -5.20 -7.63
CA LEU A 102 -21.53 -6.15 -7.44
C LEU A 102 -20.53 -5.68 -6.38
N LYS A 103 -20.11 -6.62 -5.53
CA LYS A 103 -19.03 -6.39 -4.56
C LYS A 103 -17.74 -6.02 -5.28
N ALA A 104 -17.09 -4.95 -4.82
CA ALA A 104 -15.80 -4.54 -5.35
C ALA A 104 -14.74 -5.62 -5.09
N CYS A 105 -13.83 -5.81 -6.06
CA CYS A 105 -12.70 -6.73 -5.91
C CYS A 105 -11.83 -6.33 -4.70
N LYS A 106 -11.49 -7.29 -3.85
CA LYS A 106 -10.62 -7.09 -2.67
C LYS A 106 -9.13 -7.02 -3.03
N SER A 107 -8.82 -6.88 -4.32
CA SER A 107 -7.46 -6.72 -4.81
C SER A 107 -6.58 -7.92 -4.46
N ALA A 108 -5.41 -7.70 -3.86
CA ALA A 108 -4.54 -8.76 -3.35
C ALA A 108 -5.01 -9.35 -2.00
N GLY A 109 -6.13 -8.90 -1.46
CA GLY A 109 -6.71 -9.42 -0.23
C GLY A 109 -7.33 -10.79 -0.43
N PHE A 110 -7.12 -11.66 0.56
CA PHE A 110 -7.82 -12.93 0.67
C PHE A 110 -9.26 -12.71 1.12
N VAL A 111 -10.18 -13.40 0.46
CA VAL A 111 -11.61 -13.36 0.73
C VAL A 111 -12.01 -14.69 1.31
N ALA A 112 -12.72 -14.69 2.44
CA ALA A 112 -13.28 -15.90 3.02
C ALA A 112 -14.65 -16.23 2.41
N ALA A 113 -15.06 -17.50 2.44
CA ALA A 113 -16.39 -17.92 1.95
C ALA A 113 -17.55 -17.18 2.63
N SER A 114 -17.39 -16.79 3.90
CA SER A 114 -18.38 -16.01 4.67
C SER A 114 -18.65 -14.62 4.09
N GLU A 115 -17.73 -14.07 3.29
CA GLU A 115 -17.92 -12.79 2.61
C GLU A 115 -18.82 -12.91 1.37
N GLY A 116 -19.18 -14.13 0.93
CA GLY A 116 -20.17 -14.38 -0.10
C GLY A 116 -19.83 -13.75 -1.46
N PHE A 117 -18.57 -13.84 -1.89
CA PHE A 117 -18.17 -13.49 -3.26
C PHE A 117 -18.56 -14.61 -4.22
N LYS A 118 -18.91 -14.24 -5.45
CA LYS A 118 -19.04 -15.21 -6.54
C LYS A 118 -17.76 -15.22 -7.36
N TRP A 119 -17.40 -16.42 -7.80
CA TRP A 119 -16.14 -16.71 -8.47
C TRP A 119 -16.39 -17.36 -9.83
N PHE A 120 -15.44 -17.15 -10.74
CA PHE A 120 -15.43 -17.71 -12.08
C PHE A 120 -14.07 -18.36 -12.31
N ASN A 121 -14.09 -19.61 -12.78
CA ASN A 121 -12.90 -20.37 -13.12
C ASN A 121 -12.83 -20.64 -14.63
N MET A 122 -11.69 -21.15 -15.09
CA MET A 122 -11.53 -21.57 -16.49
C MET A 122 -12.22 -22.92 -16.71
N VAL A 123 -13.00 -23.05 -17.77
CA VAL A 123 -13.79 -24.27 -18.08
C VAL A 123 -12.92 -25.52 -18.10
N ASN A 124 -11.71 -25.43 -18.66
CA ASN A 124 -10.78 -26.55 -18.80
C ASN A 124 -9.68 -26.58 -17.70
N ASN A 125 -9.75 -25.70 -16.70
CA ASN A 125 -8.72 -25.52 -15.66
C ASN A 125 -7.28 -25.46 -16.24
N GLU A 126 -7.09 -24.78 -17.38
CA GLU A 126 -5.79 -24.68 -18.09
C GLU A 126 -4.72 -23.99 -17.25
N ILE A 127 -5.12 -23.18 -16.29
CA ILE A 127 -4.28 -22.63 -15.23
C ILE A 127 -4.85 -23.12 -13.90
N ASN A 128 -4.11 -24.02 -13.25
CA ASN A 128 -4.57 -24.66 -12.02
C ASN A 128 -4.84 -23.61 -10.94
N GLY A 129 -6.08 -23.61 -10.42
CA GLY A 129 -6.50 -22.72 -9.33
C GLY A 129 -6.80 -21.28 -9.75
N PHE A 130 -6.86 -20.98 -11.06
CA PHE A 130 -7.18 -19.64 -11.52
C PHE A 130 -8.62 -19.25 -11.19
N VAL A 131 -8.79 -18.11 -10.52
CA VAL A 131 -10.09 -17.58 -10.15
C VAL A 131 -10.24 -16.08 -10.41
N SER A 132 -11.37 -15.69 -10.98
CA SER A 132 -11.82 -14.30 -11.10
C SER A 132 -13.01 -14.06 -10.20
N CYS A 133 -13.00 -12.98 -9.42
CA CYS A 133 -14.22 -12.52 -8.76
C CYS A 133 -15.23 -11.99 -9.81
N GLU A 134 -16.53 -12.01 -9.46
CA GLU A 134 -17.62 -11.54 -10.33
C GLU A 134 -17.39 -10.12 -10.86
N ALA A 135 -16.88 -9.21 -10.03
CA ALA A 135 -16.54 -7.85 -10.46
C ALA A 135 -15.49 -7.82 -11.57
N CYS A 136 -14.35 -8.52 -11.39
CA CYS A 136 -13.29 -8.55 -12.40
C CYS A 136 -13.72 -9.31 -13.66
N TYR A 137 -14.54 -10.34 -13.53
CA TYR A 137 -15.13 -11.05 -14.66
C TYR A 137 -16.02 -10.13 -15.49
N GLU A 138 -16.96 -9.43 -14.84
CA GLU A 138 -17.87 -8.49 -15.50
C GLU A 138 -17.14 -7.30 -16.13
N ASP A 139 -16.03 -6.86 -15.54
CA ASP A 139 -15.26 -5.69 -15.98
C ASP A 139 -14.28 -5.98 -17.13
N ARG A 140 -13.78 -7.23 -17.24
CA ARG A 140 -12.62 -7.57 -18.08
C ARG A 140 -12.83 -8.75 -19.04
N ILE A 141 -13.77 -9.64 -18.73
CA ILE A 141 -13.94 -10.93 -19.43
C ILE A 141 -15.27 -10.96 -20.17
N ALA A 142 -16.35 -10.65 -19.47
CA ALA A 142 -17.70 -10.68 -20.00
C ALA A 142 -17.87 -9.73 -21.20
N GLY A 143 -18.62 -10.17 -22.21
CA GLY A 143 -18.79 -9.53 -23.52
C GLY A 143 -17.60 -9.69 -24.47
N GLY A 144 -16.46 -10.22 -24.01
CA GLY A 144 -15.27 -10.44 -24.82
C GLY A 144 -15.22 -11.84 -25.45
N LEU A 145 -14.29 -12.03 -26.40
CA LEU A 145 -14.12 -13.32 -27.09
C LEU A 145 -13.72 -14.48 -26.15
N PHE A 146 -13.21 -14.18 -24.96
CA PHE A 146 -12.86 -15.19 -23.96
C PHE A 146 -13.98 -15.54 -22.99
N GLU A 147 -15.15 -14.89 -23.05
CA GLU A 147 -16.24 -15.12 -22.09
C GLU A 147 -16.60 -16.61 -21.96
N HIS A 148 -16.72 -17.31 -23.09
CA HIS A 148 -17.04 -18.74 -23.15
C HIS A 148 -15.95 -19.68 -22.59
N LYS A 149 -14.76 -19.16 -22.27
CA LYS A 149 -13.67 -19.92 -21.62
C LYS A 149 -13.79 -19.94 -20.10
N PHE A 150 -14.76 -19.21 -19.55
CA PHE A 150 -15.00 -19.10 -18.12
C PHE A 150 -16.39 -19.60 -17.76
N GLN A 151 -16.49 -20.17 -16.57
CA GLN A 151 -17.75 -20.62 -15.99
C GLN A 151 -17.82 -20.22 -14.51
N PRO A 152 -19.02 -20.07 -13.94
CA PRO A 152 -19.17 -19.89 -12.51
C PRO A 152 -18.55 -21.08 -11.75
N ASP A 153 -17.72 -20.78 -10.75
CA ASP A 153 -17.18 -21.82 -9.87
C ASP A 153 -18.21 -22.24 -8.83
N GLN A 154 -18.18 -23.52 -8.42
CA GLN A 154 -18.96 -23.99 -7.29
C GLN A 154 -18.37 -23.41 -6.00
N ARG A 155 -19.25 -23.07 -5.05
CA ARG A 155 -18.96 -22.23 -3.88
C ARG A 155 -17.63 -22.58 -3.20
N GLN A 156 -16.79 -21.56 -3.03
CA GLN A 156 -15.60 -21.55 -2.19
C GLN A 156 -15.84 -22.33 -0.88
N GLY A 157 -14.92 -23.24 -0.54
CA GLY A 157 -15.01 -24.04 0.68
C GLY A 157 -15.07 -23.15 1.93
N LYS A 158 -15.78 -23.58 2.98
CA LYS A 158 -16.02 -22.77 4.19
C LYS A 158 -14.73 -22.25 4.85
N ASP A 159 -13.66 -23.04 4.78
CA ASP A 159 -12.36 -22.75 5.37
C ASP A 159 -11.34 -22.21 4.36
N GLU A 160 -11.72 -22.06 3.08
CA GLU A 160 -10.83 -21.59 2.03
C GLU A 160 -10.78 -20.07 1.98
N GLN A 161 -9.63 -19.57 1.54
CA GLN A 161 -9.39 -18.16 1.31
C GLN A 161 -8.83 -17.95 -0.10
N TRP A 162 -9.57 -17.21 -0.92
CA TRP A 162 -9.23 -16.99 -2.33
C TRP A 162 -8.85 -15.54 -2.59
N SER A 163 -7.95 -15.32 -3.55
CA SER A 163 -7.59 -13.98 -4.05
C SER A 163 -7.86 -13.91 -5.54
N CYS A 164 -8.35 -12.78 -6.04
CA CYS A 164 -8.68 -12.66 -7.46
C CYS A 164 -7.41 -12.55 -8.33
N ASP A 165 -7.21 -13.49 -9.23
CA ASP A 165 -6.04 -13.51 -10.11
C ASP A 165 -6.06 -12.39 -11.17
N VAL A 166 -7.25 -12.02 -11.61
CA VAL A 166 -7.46 -10.91 -12.56
C VAL A 166 -7.10 -9.55 -11.94
N TRP A 167 -6.95 -9.45 -10.62
CA TRP A 167 -6.43 -8.23 -10.00
C TRP A 167 -4.96 -7.96 -10.38
N VAL A 168 -4.16 -9.00 -10.61
CA VAL A 168 -2.74 -8.84 -10.94
C VAL A 168 -2.63 -7.98 -12.20
N PRO A 169 -1.93 -6.82 -12.16
CA PRO A 169 -1.96 -5.86 -13.26
C PRO A 169 -1.60 -6.45 -14.62
N PHE A 170 -0.61 -7.35 -14.67
CA PHE A 170 -0.26 -8.05 -15.90
C PHE A 170 -1.40 -8.94 -16.42
N ILE A 171 -2.00 -9.76 -15.55
CA ILE A 171 -3.11 -10.68 -15.91
C ILE A 171 -4.33 -9.89 -16.40
N SER A 172 -4.68 -8.83 -15.67
CA SER A 172 -5.70 -7.85 -16.04
C SER A 172 -5.49 -7.31 -17.47
N ARG A 173 -4.26 -6.92 -17.81
CA ARG A 173 -3.96 -6.37 -19.14
C ARG A 173 -3.88 -7.46 -20.20
N SER A 174 -3.29 -8.61 -19.88
CA SER A 174 -3.06 -9.69 -20.82
C SER A 174 -4.38 -10.31 -21.28
N ILE A 175 -5.32 -10.56 -20.35
CA ILE A 175 -6.62 -11.15 -20.70
C ILE A 175 -7.38 -10.27 -21.69
N VAL A 176 -7.41 -8.95 -21.47
CA VAL A 176 -8.09 -7.98 -22.33
C VAL A 176 -7.41 -7.90 -23.70
N LYS A 177 -6.08 -7.75 -23.73
CA LYS A 177 -5.34 -7.62 -25.01
C LYS A 177 -5.38 -8.87 -25.84
N LYS A 178 -5.22 -10.04 -25.22
CA LYS A 178 -5.23 -11.33 -25.92
C LYS A 178 -6.63 -11.76 -26.34
N ALA A 179 -7.67 -11.36 -25.59
CA ALA A 179 -9.06 -11.51 -26.03
C ALA A 179 -9.32 -10.78 -27.36
N LYS A 180 -8.83 -9.55 -27.53
CA LYS A 180 -8.96 -8.82 -28.81
C LYS A 180 -8.26 -9.50 -29.98
N GLN A 181 -7.18 -10.22 -29.71
CA GLN A 181 -6.40 -10.96 -30.71
C GLN A 181 -6.95 -12.38 -30.92
N ASN A 182 -7.99 -12.78 -30.17
CA ASN A 182 -8.48 -14.14 -30.07
C ASN A 182 -7.38 -15.17 -29.78
N ASN A 183 -6.34 -14.80 -29.03
CA ASN A 183 -5.17 -15.65 -28.77
C ASN A 183 -5.20 -16.21 -27.34
N TRP A 184 -6.08 -17.19 -27.12
CA TRP A 184 -6.25 -17.84 -25.82
C TRP A 184 -4.98 -18.56 -25.35
N ALA A 185 -4.31 -19.29 -26.24
CA ALA A 185 -3.12 -20.07 -25.91
C ALA A 185 -1.97 -19.18 -25.40
N GLU A 186 -1.76 -18.02 -26.01
CA GLU A 186 -0.74 -17.08 -25.55
C GLU A 186 -1.11 -16.43 -24.20
N PHE A 187 -2.40 -16.16 -23.95
CA PHE A 187 -2.85 -15.70 -22.62
C PHE A 187 -2.53 -16.74 -21.54
N VAL A 188 -2.88 -18.01 -21.77
CA VAL A 188 -2.61 -19.11 -20.84
C VAL A 188 -1.10 -19.22 -20.57
N ALA A 189 -0.27 -19.23 -21.62
CA ALA A 189 1.19 -19.32 -21.48
C ALA A 189 1.77 -18.15 -20.65
N LEU A 190 1.35 -16.92 -20.94
CA LEU A 190 1.82 -15.73 -20.25
C LEU A 190 1.36 -15.68 -18.78
N ALA A 191 0.11 -16.03 -18.52
CA ALA A 191 -0.46 -16.05 -17.19
C ALA A 191 0.20 -17.13 -16.32
N THR A 192 0.35 -18.36 -16.82
CA THR A 192 1.09 -19.43 -16.15
C THR A 192 2.52 -19.00 -15.83
N ARG A 193 3.23 -18.36 -16.77
CA ARG A 193 4.57 -17.83 -16.51
C ARG A 193 4.56 -16.81 -15.38
N ARG A 194 3.61 -15.88 -15.36
CA ARG A 194 3.54 -14.86 -14.30
C ARG A 194 3.30 -15.49 -12.92
N PHE A 195 2.45 -16.51 -12.80
CA PHE A 195 2.17 -17.16 -11.52
C PHE A 195 3.34 -17.99 -11.00
N GLN A 196 4.22 -18.48 -11.88
CA GLN A 196 5.47 -19.14 -11.48
C GLN A 196 6.53 -18.18 -10.92
N LEU A 197 6.38 -16.87 -11.13
CA LEU A 197 7.35 -15.88 -10.69
C LEU A 197 7.03 -15.33 -9.29
N PRO A 198 8.02 -15.26 -8.39
CA PRO A 198 7.81 -14.68 -7.07
C PRO A 198 7.60 -13.16 -7.14
N ALA A 199 6.97 -12.61 -6.10
CA ALA A 199 6.89 -11.17 -5.92
C ALA A 199 8.28 -10.54 -5.80
N CYS A 200 8.48 -9.36 -6.38
CA CYS A 200 9.76 -8.67 -6.32
C CYS A 200 10.01 -8.06 -4.94
N ALA A 201 10.93 -8.64 -4.17
CA ALA A 201 11.32 -8.13 -2.84
C ALA A 201 12.17 -6.85 -2.88
N GLY A 202 12.61 -6.39 -4.06
CA GLY A 202 13.48 -5.21 -4.19
C GLY A 202 14.88 -5.38 -3.57
N LYS A 203 15.27 -6.61 -3.23
CA LYS A 203 16.58 -6.92 -2.64
C LYS A 203 17.65 -7.03 -3.70
N GLN A 204 18.88 -6.77 -3.29
CA GLN A 204 20.05 -7.05 -4.10
C GLN A 204 20.28 -8.57 -4.18
N VAL A 205 20.34 -9.11 -5.39
CA VAL A 205 20.50 -10.56 -5.67
C VAL A 205 21.54 -10.77 -6.77
N GLN A 206 22.02 -11.99 -6.94
CA GLN A 206 22.96 -12.31 -8.02
C GLN A 206 22.30 -12.13 -9.39
N SER A 207 23.07 -11.67 -10.37
CA SER A 207 22.58 -11.40 -11.72
C SER A 207 22.05 -12.63 -12.47
N ASN A 208 22.47 -13.84 -12.08
CA ASN A 208 21.99 -15.12 -12.62
C ASN A 208 20.76 -15.70 -11.88
N SER A 209 20.24 -15.03 -10.85
CA SER A 209 19.12 -15.54 -10.05
C SER A 209 17.77 -15.56 -10.78
N GLY A 210 17.72 -15.14 -12.04
CA GLY A 210 16.51 -15.09 -12.84
C GLY A 210 16.69 -14.29 -14.12
N THR A 211 15.58 -14.05 -14.83
CA THR A 211 15.58 -13.22 -16.04
C THR A 211 15.56 -11.74 -15.69
N TRP A 212 16.45 -10.98 -16.31
CA TRP A 212 16.57 -9.54 -16.15
C TRP A 212 16.35 -8.81 -17.48
N TYR A 213 15.87 -7.57 -17.36
CA TYR A 213 15.64 -6.65 -18.47
C TYR A 213 16.36 -5.34 -18.20
N ARG A 214 16.83 -4.70 -19.27
CA ARG A 214 17.47 -3.39 -19.26
C ARG A 214 16.88 -2.52 -20.36
N THR A 215 17.07 -1.22 -20.29
CA THR A 215 16.71 -0.31 -21.38
C THR A 215 17.65 -0.51 -22.57
N ARG A 216 17.11 -0.44 -23.80
CA ARG A 216 17.90 -0.50 -25.04
C ARG A 216 18.89 0.65 -25.12
N HIS A 217 18.44 1.85 -24.76
CA HIS A 217 19.34 2.96 -24.44
C HIS A 217 19.83 2.76 -23.01
N ARG A 218 21.04 2.22 -22.88
CA ARG A 218 21.59 1.77 -21.59
C ARG A 218 21.56 2.89 -20.55
N ILE A 219 20.81 2.70 -19.49
CA ILE A 219 20.88 3.49 -18.27
C ILE A 219 21.68 2.69 -17.26
N GLU A 220 22.73 3.28 -16.70
CA GLU A 220 23.57 2.62 -15.70
C GLU A 220 22.77 2.30 -14.44
N ASN A 221 22.99 1.09 -13.89
CA ASN A 221 22.33 0.59 -12.68
C ASN A 221 20.79 0.52 -12.77
N LEU A 222 20.24 0.34 -13.98
CA LEU A 222 18.81 0.17 -14.22
C LEU A 222 18.50 -1.26 -14.69
N GLU A 223 18.37 -2.16 -13.73
CA GLU A 223 17.94 -3.53 -13.98
C GLU A 223 16.50 -3.76 -13.50
N VAL A 224 15.75 -4.53 -14.28
CA VAL A 224 14.35 -4.86 -14.02
C VAL A 224 14.18 -6.37 -14.02
N CYS A 225 13.68 -6.95 -12.92
CA CYS A 225 13.41 -8.39 -12.89
C CYS A 225 12.18 -8.72 -13.74
N GLU A 226 12.08 -9.98 -14.18
CA GLU A 226 10.96 -10.47 -15.00
C GLU A 226 9.58 -10.15 -14.40
N THR A 227 9.39 -10.33 -13.09
CA THR A 227 8.12 -10.01 -12.42
C THR A 227 7.71 -8.54 -12.63
N CYS A 228 8.63 -7.60 -12.38
CA CYS A 228 8.35 -6.16 -12.54
C CYS A 228 8.22 -5.77 -14.02
N TYR A 229 8.99 -6.42 -14.91
CA TYR A 229 8.84 -6.24 -16.34
C TYR A 229 7.43 -6.65 -16.80
N MET A 230 6.96 -7.84 -16.41
CA MET A 230 5.60 -8.30 -16.73
C MET A 230 4.54 -7.37 -16.14
N ASP A 231 4.64 -7.05 -14.85
CA ASP A 231 3.61 -6.26 -14.15
C ASP A 231 3.53 -4.81 -14.62
N LYS A 232 4.65 -4.19 -15.02
CA LYS A 232 4.70 -2.74 -15.31
C LYS A 232 4.97 -2.36 -16.76
N LEU A 233 5.61 -3.22 -17.56
CA LEU A 233 6.12 -2.87 -18.89
C LEU A 233 5.57 -3.74 -20.01
N LEU A 234 5.48 -5.05 -19.81
CA LEU A 234 5.00 -5.99 -20.82
C LEU A 234 3.54 -5.67 -21.16
N LEU A 235 3.23 -5.70 -22.46
CA LEU A 235 1.94 -5.30 -23.00
C LEU A 235 1.59 -3.84 -22.66
N THR A 236 2.57 -2.95 -22.55
CA THR A 236 2.37 -1.51 -22.48
C THR A 236 3.03 -0.81 -23.67
N ARG A 237 2.80 0.49 -23.82
CA ARG A 237 3.47 1.30 -24.85
C ARG A 237 5.00 1.32 -24.69
N PHE A 238 5.53 1.05 -23.50
CA PHE A 238 6.96 1.16 -23.21
C PHE A 238 7.73 -0.15 -23.27
N GLU A 239 7.04 -1.26 -23.56
CA GLU A 239 7.66 -2.59 -23.69
C GLU A 239 8.89 -2.56 -24.62
N HIS A 240 8.75 -1.92 -25.78
CA HIS A 240 9.77 -1.88 -26.81
C HIS A 240 11.06 -1.14 -26.43
N HIS A 241 11.05 -0.32 -25.36
CA HIS A 241 12.26 0.36 -24.86
C HIS A 241 13.16 -0.56 -24.03
N PHE A 242 12.70 -1.75 -23.69
CA PHE A 242 13.45 -2.73 -22.91
C PHE A 242 13.86 -3.93 -23.76
N GLU A 243 14.96 -4.54 -23.35
CA GLU A 243 15.46 -5.79 -23.89
C GLU A 243 15.88 -6.72 -22.76
N ARG A 244 15.78 -8.02 -23.02
CA ARG A 244 16.27 -9.05 -22.10
C ARG A 244 17.79 -8.94 -22.00
N VAL A 245 18.33 -9.01 -20.79
CA VAL A 245 19.77 -9.11 -20.57
C VAL A 245 20.25 -10.47 -21.05
N SER A 246 21.11 -10.48 -22.06
CA SER A 246 21.76 -11.70 -22.54
C SER A 246 22.75 -12.20 -21.48
N GLN A 247 22.58 -13.45 -21.05
CA GLN A 247 23.60 -14.18 -20.31
C GLN A 247 24.33 -15.03 -21.35
N SER A 248 25.61 -14.77 -21.61
CA SER A 248 26.41 -15.67 -22.45
C SER A 248 26.83 -16.89 -21.63
N ASN A 249 27.04 -18.01 -22.33
CA ASN A 249 27.37 -19.29 -21.73
C ASN A 249 28.89 -19.49 -21.57
N ASP A 250 29.69 -18.45 -21.76
CA ASP A 250 31.14 -18.53 -21.55
C ASP A 250 31.50 -18.47 -20.06
N LEU A 251 32.66 -19.02 -19.71
CA LEU A 251 33.12 -19.14 -18.33
C LEU A 251 33.32 -17.76 -17.67
N ASP A 252 33.78 -16.77 -18.43
CA ASP A 252 34.02 -15.42 -17.92
C ASP A 252 32.71 -14.73 -17.53
N SER A 253 31.67 -14.90 -18.32
CA SER A 253 30.33 -14.35 -18.04
C SER A 253 29.62 -15.11 -16.95
N PHE A 254 29.87 -16.42 -16.83
CA PHE A 254 29.44 -17.19 -15.67
C PHE A 254 30.09 -16.65 -14.39
N ILE A 255 31.41 -16.50 -14.33
CA ILE A 255 32.14 -15.95 -13.17
C ILE A 255 31.66 -14.53 -12.86
N HIS A 256 31.54 -13.67 -13.88
CA HIS A 256 31.02 -12.31 -13.74
C HIS A 256 29.59 -12.29 -13.19
N ALA A 257 28.75 -13.27 -13.54
CA ALA A 257 27.38 -13.32 -13.05
C ALA A 257 27.27 -13.68 -11.55
N PHE A 258 28.25 -14.43 -11.00
CA PHE A 258 28.31 -14.75 -9.57
C PHE A 258 28.76 -13.57 -8.71
N THR A 259 29.63 -12.71 -9.25
CA THR A 259 30.13 -11.52 -8.56
C THR A 259 29.20 -10.31 -8.75
N THR A 260 28.49 -10.26 -9.88
CA THR A 260 27.58 -9.16 -10.20
C THR A 260 26.25 -9.31 -9.49
N ARG A 261 25.83 -8.23 -8.84
CA ARG A 261 24.58 -8.16 -8.10
C ARG A 261 23.65 -7.09 -8.63
N PHE A 262 22.41 -7.47 -8.92
CA PHE A 262 21.37 -6.56 -9.41
C PHE A 262 20.33 -6.29 -8.33
N THR A 263 19.74 -5.09 -8.41
CA THR A 263 18.59 -4.69 -7.61
C THR A 263 17.52 -4.19 -8.55
N CYS A 264 16.32 -4.78 -8.51
CA CYS A 264 15.26 -4.36 -9.40
C CYS A 264 14.80 -2.92 -9.09
N LYS A 265 15.05 -1.99 -10.01
CA LYS A 265 14.69 -0.57 -9.83
C LYS A 265 13.20 -0.28 -10.03
N LEU A 266 12.46 -1.17 -10.69
CA LEU A 266 11.00 -1.08 -10.85
C LEU A 266 10.21 -1.85 -9.79
N THR A 267 10.84 -2.27 -8.68
CA THR A 267 10.11 -2.80 -7.52
C THR A 267 9.00 -1.84 -7.06
N PRO A 268 7.86 -2.34 -6.55
CA PRO A 268 6.83 -1.50 -5.93
C PRO A 268 7.35 -0.60 -4.78
N LEU A 269 8.47 -0.99 -4.14
CA LEU A 269 9.08 -0.22 -3.05
C LEU A 269 9.82 1.03 -3.53
N ASN A 270 10.23 1.10 -4.80
CA ASN A 270 10.90 2.26 -5.38
C ASN A 270 9.87 3.25 -5.93
N LEU A 271 9.22 3.97 -5.02
CA LEU A 271 8.13 4.89 -5.35
C LEU A 271 8.52 5.93 -6.40
N PRO A 272 9.68 6.61 -6.33
CA PRO A 272 10.01 7.63 -7.33
C PRO A 272 10.12 7.07 -8.75
N MET A 273 10.64 5.86 -8.90
CA MET A 273 10.69 5.19 -10.21
C MET A 273 9.28 4.79 -10.70
N ALA A 274 8.40 4.37 -9.78
CA ALA A 274 7.02 4.05 -10.11
C ALA A 274 6.22 5.29 -10.56
N PHE A 275 6.36 6.42 -9.86
CA PHE A 275 5.75 7.69 -10.24
C PHE A 275 6.27 8.20 -11.58
N ALA A 276 7.58 8.14 -11.81
CA ALA A 276 8.16 8.54 -13.10
C ALA A 276 7.58 7.71 -14.27
N LEU A 277 7.44 6.39 -14.09
CA LEU A 277 6.87 5.50 -15.11
C LEU A 277 5.37 5.77 -15.35
N GLN A 278 4.62 6.04 -14.27
CA GLN A 278 3.20 6.37 -14.35
C GLN A 278 2.99 7.71 -15.07
N ASN A 279 3.70 8.76 -14.67
CA ASN A 279 3.64 10.08 -15.29
C ASN A 279 4.04 10.04 -16.78
N ALA A 280 5.07 9.25 -17.12
CA ALA A 280 5.42 8.99 -18.52
C ALA A 280 4.27 8.31 -19.28
N SER A 281 3.61 7.32 -18.66
CA SER A 281 2.50 6.58 -19.27
C SER A 281 1.29 7.46 -19.55
N GLU A 282 0.96 8.34 -18.59
CA GLU A 282 -0.13 9.32 -18.69
C GLU A 282 0.16 10.38 -19.76
N ARG A 283 1.38 10.91 -19.79
CA ARG A 283 1.84 11.88 -20.80
C ARG A 283 2.13 11.26 -22.16
N ARG A 284 2.13 9.91 -22.24
CA ARG A 284 2.49 9.15 -23.45
C ARG A 284 3.90 9.45 -23.95
N ASP A 285 4.81 9.81 -23.05
CA ASP A 285 6.14 10.31 -23.36
C ASP A 285 7.21 9.54 -22.57
N TRP A 286 8.01 8.73 -23.26
CA TRP A 286 9.08 7.94 -22.68
C TRP A 286 10.21 8.80 -22.11
N THR A 287 10.46 9.99 -22.67
CA THR A 287 11.58 10.85 -22.26
C THR A 287 11.43 11.28 -20.80
N VAL A 288 10.19 11.42 -20.30
CA VAL A 288 9.89 11.69 -18.90
C VAL A 288 10.46 10.60 -17.98
N PHE A 289 10.23 9.34 -18.32
CA PHE A 289 10.79 8.22 -17.56
C PHE A 289 12.30 8.11 -17.73
N GLN A 290 12.80 8.21 -18.96
CA GLN A 290 14.21 8.08 -19.27
C GLN A 290 15.07 9.11 -18.50
N ASN A 291 14.66 10.37 -18.50
CA ASN A 291 15.38 11.44 -17.81
C ASN A 291 15.38 11.23 -16.29
N ALA A 292 14.21 10.91 -15.72
CA ALA A 292 14.08 10.64 -14.28
C ALA A 292 14.87 9.39 -13.86
N ALA A 293 14.79 8.30 -14.63
CA ALA A 293 15.48 7.05 -14.33
C ALA A 293 17.01 7.22 -14.36
N THR A 294 17.54 7.95 -15.35
CA THR A 294 18.99 8.26 -15.44
C THR A 294 19.48 9.02 -14.21
N ALA A 295 18.71 10.01 -13.73
CA ALA A 295 19.06 10.74 -12.52
C ALA A 295 18.92 9.88 -11.26
N ILE A 296 17.77 9.21 -11.06
CA ILE A 296 17.49 8.39 -9.89
C ILE A 296 18.55 7.28 -9.69
N CYS A 297 19.02 6.64 -10.77
CA CYS A 297 19.97 5.53 -10.65
C CYS A 297 21.37 5.96 -10.17
N ARG A 298 21.67 7.26 -10.15
CA ARG A 298 22.94 7.83 -9.66
C ARG A 298 22.86 8.36 -8.22
N LEU A 299 21.66 8.38 -7.65
CA LEU A 299 21.39 9.00 -6.36
C LEU A 299 21.20 7.95 -5.25
N ALA A 300 21.44 8.36 -4.00
CA ALA A 300 21.18 7.53 -2.84
C ALA A 300 19.68 7.18 -2.73
N PRO A 301 19.31 5.92 -2.45
CA PRO A 301 17.92 5.50 -2.38
C PRO A 301 17.17 6.18 -1.23
N CYS A 302 15.88 6.42 -1.43
CA CYS A 302 14.99 6.95 -0.39
C CYS A 302 14.59 5.85 0.61
N THR A 303 15.29 5.73 1.74
CA THR A 303 15.02 4.72 2.78
C THR A 303 14.62 5.35 4.12
N LEU A 304 14.18 4.50 5.06
CA LEU A 304 13.91 4.89 6.44
C LEU A 304 15.17 5.18 7.25
N ASP A 305 16.31 4.63 6.83
CA ASP A 305 17.62 4.88 7.46
C ASP A 305 18.11 6.31 7.24
N GLY A 306 17.46 7.04 6.33
CA GLY A 306 17.78 8.41 5.98
C GLY A 306 18.96 8.53 5.01
N ILE A 307 19.28 9.77 4.66
CA ILE A 307 20.37 10.10 3.73
C ILE A 307 21.25 11.15 4.40
N VAL A 308 22.56 10.89 4.41
CA VAL A 308 23.61 11.84 4.80
C VAL A 308 24.21 12.44 3.53
N TRP A 309 24.65 13.71 3.59
CA TRP A 309 25.23 14.42 2.44
C TRP A 309 24.30 14.50 1.21
N GLY A 310 22.99 14.36 1.42
CA GLY A 310 21.98 14.44 0.37
C GLY A 310 21.55 15.87 0.06
N ASN A 311 21.07 16.08 -1.16
CA ASN A 311 20.34 17.30 -1.52
C ASN A 311 18.87 17.18 -1.08
N TRP A 312 18.34 18.28 -0.55
CA TRP A 312 17.00 18.33 0.05
C TRP A 312 16.19 19.47 -0.53
N TRP A 313 14.89 19.25 -0.66
CA TRP A 313 13.90 20.23 -1.11
C TRP A 313 12.82 20.40 -0.05
N THR A 314 12.25 21.59 0.03
CA THR A 314 11.09 21.91 0.85
C THR A 314 10.11 22.78 0.04
N LEU A 315 8.96 23.10 0.61
CA LEU A 315 8.01 24.01 -0.04
C LEU A 315 8.64 25.38 -0.23
N LYS A 316 8.33 26.05 -1.34
CA LYS A 316 8.75 27.43 -1.58
C LYS A 316 8.30 28.34 -0.44
N GLY A 317 9.20 29.18 0.08
CA GLY A 317 8.95 29.97 1.29
C GLY A 317 9.19 29.20 2.60
N GLY A 318 9.90 28.07 2.53
CA GLY A 318 10.30 27.25 3.66
C GLY A 318 9.19 26.46 4.36
N CYS A 319 9.53 25.27 4.85
CA CYS A 319 8.74 24.53 5.84
C CYS A 319 9.71 23.74 6.74
N ALA A 320 9.72 24.04 8.04
CA ALA A 320 10.51 23.27 8.99
C ALA A 320 9.90 21.86 9.16
N ASN A 321 10.74 20.84 9.31
CA ASN A 321 10.35 19.43 9.45
C ASN A 321 9.65 18.84 8.20
N TYR A 322 9.88 19.44 7.04
CA TYR A 322 9.42 18.91 5.77
C TYR A 322 10.54 18.96 4.72
N ASP A 323 11.02 17.77 4.38
CA ASP A 323 12.20 17.50 3.57
C ASP A 323 11.90 16.41 2.53
N VAL A 324 12.16 16.74 1.28
CA VAL A 324 12.02 15.84 0.13
C VAL A 324 13.42 15.57 -0.41
N CYS A 325 13.84 14.31 -0.42
CA CYS A 325 15.14 13.94 -0.98
C CYS A 325 15.16 14.09 -2.51
N GLU A 326 16.35 14.21 -3.08
CA GLU A 326 16.55 14.38 -4.52
C GLU A 326 15.85 13.33 -5.38
N VAL A 327 15.90 12.06 -4.98
CA VAL A 327 15.26 10.96 -5.72
C VAL A 327 13.74 11.17 -5.81
N CYS A 328 13.08 11.56 -4.71
CA CYS A 328 11.65 11.87 -4.71
C CYS A 328 11.35 13.18 -5.45
N TYR A 329 12.21 14.19 -5.34
CA TYR A 329 12.05 15.44 -6.08
C TYR A 329 12.07 15.18 -7.60
N VAL A 330 13.07 14.44 -8.10
CA VAL A 330 13.18 14.10 -9.52
C VAL A 330 12.06 13.16 -9.98
N GLY A 331 11.85 12.06 -9.26
CA GLY A 331 10.93 11.01 -9.71
C GLY A 331 9.45 11.31 -9.51
N ILE A 332 9.09 12.15 -8.54
CA ILE A 332 7.69 12.46 -8.17
C ILE A 332 7.34 13.90 -8.52
N LEU A 333 8.13 14.87 -8.04
CA LEU A 333 7.75 16.29 -8.13
C LEU A 333 8.00 16.87 -9.54
N GLN A 334 9.19 16.65 -10.10
CA GLN A 334 9.54 17.14 -11.44
C GLN A 334 8.72 16.41 -12.51
N THR A 335 8.64 15.08 -12.45
CA THR A 335 7.80 14.33 -13.41
C THR A 335 6.31 14.66 -13.29
N GLY A 336 5.86 15.13 -12.11
CA GLY A 336 4.52 15.64 -11.86
C GLY A 336 4.30 17.11 -12.29
N GLY A 337 5.34 17.85 -12.69
CA GLY A 337 5.24 19.27 -13.07
C GLY A 337 5.02 20.21 -11.88
N LEU A 338 5.59 19.88 -10.72
CA LEU A 338 5.43 20.59 -9.45
C LEU A 338 6.68 21.30 -8.96
N GLU A 339 7.79 21.19 -9.69
CA GLU A 339 9.11 21.70 -9.32
C GLU A 339 9.10 23.17 -8.90
N ARG A 340 8.30 24.00 -9.57
CA ARG A 340 8.17 25.44 -9.28
C ARG A 340 7.60 25.78 -7.89
N PHE A 341 6.98 24.82 -7.21
CA PHE A 341 6.41 24.98 -5.87
C PHE A 341 7.37 24.58 -4.75
N PHE A 342 8.55 24.08 -5.11
CA PHE A 342 9.58 23.62 -4.18
C PHE A 342 10.85 24.44 -4.38
N GLU A 343 11.67 24.49 -3.33
CA GLU A 343 12.98 25.13 -3.34
C GLU A 343 13.98 24.26 -2.58
N VAL A 344 15.27 24.49 -2.83
CA VAL A 344 16.33 23.77 -2.12
C VAL A 344 16.27 24.11 -0.63
N ALA A 345 16.19 23.09 0.20
CA ALA A 345 16.21 23.23 1.65
C ALA A 345 17.64 23.40 2.13
N ARG A 346 17.89 24.44 2.93
CA ARG A 346 19.18 24.63 3.61
C ARG A 346 19.23 23.67 4.80
N ARG A 347 19.93 22.55 4.63
CA ARG A 347 20.15 21.52 5.65
C ARG A 347 21.65 21.29 5.85
N SER A 348 22.03 20.95 7.07
CA SER A 348 23.41 20.53 7.34
C SER A 348 23.65 19.21 6.62
N SER A 349 24.71 19.14 5.83
CA SER A 349 25.03 17.94 5.06
C SER A 349 25.52 16.78 5.94
N ALA A 350 25.91 17.05 7.19
CA ALA A 350 26.34 16.04 8.16
C ALA A 350 25.18 15.38 8.92
N GLU A 351 23.97 15.95 8.86
CA GLU A 351 22.80 15.41 9.54
C GLU A 351 22.09 14.35 8.68
N VAL A 352 21.49 13.37 9.36
CA VAL A 352 20.70 12.31 8.71
C VAL A 352 19.25 12.79 8.65
N PHE A 353 18.71 12.95 7.44
CA PHE A 353 17.30 13.27 7.25
C PHE A 353 16.55 12.14 6.56
N VAL A 354 15.27 12.01 6.88
CA VAL A 354 14.35 11.04 6.26
C VAL A 354 13.34 11.80 5.42
N CYS A 355 13.21 11.41 4.15
CA CYS A 355 12.30 12.04 3.20
C CYS A 355 10.82 11.85 3.60
N ASN A 356 10.02 12.91 3.56
CA ASN A 356 8.58 12.83 3.83
C ASN A 356 7.77 12.07 2.77
N PHE A 357 8.36 11.79 1.60
CA PHE A 357 7.82 10.86 0.60
C PHE A 357 8.33 9.41 0.79
N CYS A 358 9.10 9.10 1.83
CA CYS A 358 9.45 7.73 2.16
C CYS A 358 8.22 7.00 2.72
N ALA A 359 7.89 5.84 2.12
CA ALA A 359 6.71 5.04 2.46
C ALA A 359 6.62 4.64 3.94
N GLY A 360 7.77 4.51 4.60
CA GLY A 360 7.85 4.12 6.00
C GLY A 360 7.59 5.26 6.99
N THR A 361 7.50 6.52 6.53
CA THR A 361 7.32 7.65 7.44
C THR A 361 5.87 7.78 7.92
N PRO A 362 5.62 8.23 9.17
CA PRO A 362 4.29 8.20 9.77
C PRO A 362 3.19 8.98 9.01
N ARG A 363 3.55 10.08 8.30
CA ARG A 363 2.60 10.91 7.53
C ARG A 363 2.58 10.62 6.04
N PHE A 364 3.35 9.64 5.56
CA PHE A 364 3.48 9.35 4.12
C PHE A 364 2.12 9.26 3.42
N LYS A 365 1.19 8.44 3.94
CA LYS A 365 -0.13 8.25 3.35
C LYS A 365 -0.92 9.57 3.27
N GLN A 366 -0.93 10.36 4.33
CA GLN A 366 -1.64 11.64 4.36
C GLN A 366 -1.07 12.62 3.33
N TYR A 367 0.25 12.67 3.19
CA TYR A 367 0.90 13.49 2.16
C TYR A 367 0.57 12.99 0.77
N VAL A 368 0.69 11.69 0.48
CA VAL A 368 0.37 11.16 -0.85
C VAL A 368 -1.10 11.33 -1.22
N ASP A 369 -2.03 11.18 -0.27
CA ASP A 369 -3.46 11.38 -0.51
C ASP A 369 -3.75 12.86 -0.86
N ARG A 370 -3.16 13.83 -0.13
CA ARG A 370 -3.26 15.27 -0.45
C ARG A 370 -2.53 15.66 -1.73
N PHE A 371 -1.44 14.96 -2.04
CA PHE A 371 -0.71 15.12 -3.29
C PHE A 371 -1.56 14.66 -4.49
N ALA A 372 -2.22 13.51 -4.38
CA ALA A 372 -3.17 13.03 -5.38
C ALA A 372 -4.34 14.01 -5.57
N GLN A 373 -4.86 14.57 -4.47
CA GLN A 373 -5.87 15.62 -4.52
C GLN A 373 -5.39 16.85 -5.30
N THR A 374 -4.13 17.25 -5.12
CA THR A 374 -3.52 18.37 -5.86
C THR A 374 -3.46 18.08 -7.36
N LEU A 375 -3.09 16.86 -7.75
CA LEU A 375 -3.03 16.45 -9.16
C LEU A 375 -4.43 16.45 -9.80
N ASP A 376 -5.43 15.89 -9.11
CA ASP A 376 -6.80 15.78 -9.64
C ASP A 376 -7.52 17.14 -9.71
N THR A 377 -7.40 17.95 -8.66
CA THR A 377 -8.05 19.28 -8.57
C THR A 377 -7.26 20.35 -9.33
N GLY A 378 -5.98 20.13 -9.58
CA GLY A 378 -5.08 21.12 -10.17
C GLY A 378 -4.76 22.31 -9.26
N VAL A 379 -4.97 22.19 -7.95
CA VAL A 379 -4.74 23.26 -6.96
C VAL A 379 -3.72 22.82 -5.92
N PHE A 380 -2.54 23.46 -5.92
CA PHE A 380 -1.42 23.07 -5.04
C PHE A 380 -1.66 23.40 -3.56
N SER A 381 -2.47 24.43 -3.26
CA SER A 381 -2.70 24.86 -1.87
C SER A 381 -3.26 23.76 -0.98
N CYS A 382 -4.04 22.82 -1.54
CA CYS A 382 -4.55 21.69 -0.74
C CYS A 382 -3.43 20.79 -0.19
N TYR A 383 -2.29 20.68 -0.89
CA TYR A 383 -1.09 20.03 -0.39
C TYR A 383 -0.26 20.94 0.51
N SER A 384 0.04 22.17 0.05
CA SER A 384 0.94 23.05 0.80
C SER A 384 0.37 23.47 2.15
N ASP A 385 -0.93 23.76 2.24
CA ASP A 385 -1.58 24.19 3.48
C ASP A 385 -1.59 23.04 4.49
N PHE A 386 -1.81 21.81 3.99
CA PHE A 386 -1.73 20.61 4.81
C PHE A 386 -0.30 20.41 5.35
N VAL A 387 0.71 20.46 4.48
CA VAL A 387 2.12 20.30 4.91
C VAL A 387 2.52 21.40 5.90
N ARG A 388 2.20 22.66 5.63
CA ARG A 388 2.52 23.78 6.54
C ARG A 388 1.85 23.63 7.91
N THR A 389 0.65 23.05 7.94
CA THR A 389 -0.06 22.77 9.19
C THR A 389 0.57 21.60 9.95
N PHE A 390 0.87 20.49 9.26
CA PHE A 390 1.13 19.21 9.92
C PHE A 390 2.60 18.76 9.94
N ALA A 391 3.51 19.40 9.20
CA ALA A 391 4.93 19.04 9.17
C ALA A 391 5.57 19.06 10.56
N SER A 392 5.23 20.07 11.37
CA SER A 392 5.74 20.20 12.74
C SER A 392 4.84 19.56 13.80
N ILE A 393 3.70 18.99 13.40
CA ILE A 393 2.78 18.31 14.32
C ILE A 393 3.12 16.82 14.31
N PRO A 394 3.51 16.21 15.44
CA PRO A 394 3.73 14.77 15.49
C PRO A 394 2.41 14.01 15.27
N VAL A 395 2.45 12.90 14.53
CA VAL A 395 1.26 12.04 14.28
C VAL A 395 0.64 11.61 15.59
N CYS A 396 -0.68 11.46 15.65
CA CYS A 396 -1.35 10.90 16.83
C CYS A 396 -0.70 9.57 17.27
N PRO A 397 -0.30 9.41 18.55
CA PRO A 397 0.27 8.15 19.02
C PRO A 397 -0.79 7.04 19.13
N GLY A 398 -2.08 7.39 18.98
CA GLY A 398 -3.18 6.44 19.05
C GLY A 398 -3.22 5.76 20.41
N LYS A 399 -3.13 4.42 20.39
CA LYS A 399 -3.03 3.59 21.60
C LYS A 399 -1.63 3.55 22.21
N GLN A 400 -0.59 4.02 21.51
CA GLN A 400 0.76 4.09 22.07
C GLN A 400 0.86 5.28 23.03
N THR A 401 1.76 5.18 24.01
CA THR A 401 2.07 6.28 24.91
C THR A 401 3.03 7.27 24.26
N ARG A 402 2.92 8.52 24.66
CA ARG A 402 3.89 9.57 24.38
C ARG A 402 4.20 10.32 25.67
N GLU A 403 5.49 10.47 25.92
CA GLU A 403 6.04 11.24 27.04
C GLU A 403 6.48 12.62 26.59
N LYS A 404 6.68 13.54 27.54
CA LYS A 404 7.31 14.85 27.32
C LYS A 404 6.67 15.61 26.16
N SER A 405 5.34 15.70 26.16
CA SER A 405 4.59 16.26 25.03
C SER A 405 3.53 17.26 25.47
N THR A 406 2.99 17.98 24.50
CA THR A 406 1.92 18.95 24.69
C THR A 406 0.58 18.33 24.38
N TRP A 407 -0.39 18.64 25.23
CA TRP A 407 -1.72 18.03 25.23
C TRP A 407 -2.82 19.09 25.31
N TRP A 408 -3.97 18.73 24.75
CA TRP A 408 -5.22 19.47 24.81
C TRP A 408 -6.26 18.61 25.51
N GLY A 409 -7.42 19.16 25.85
CA GLY A 409 -8.52 18.38 26.41
C GLY A 409 -8.83 18.76 27.85
N TYR A 410 -9.06 17.74 28.67
CA TYR A 410 -9.46 17.86 30.06
C TYR A 410 -8.47 17.10 30.95
N ARG A 411 -8.48 17.33 32.27
CA ARG A 411 -7.57 16.62 33.17
C ARG A 411 -7.81 15.11 33.16
N GLU A 412 -9.06 14.74 32.95
CA GLU A 412 -9.60 13.39 32.86
C GLU A 412 -9.25 12.70 31.53
N GLY A 413 -8.89 13.48 30.49
CA GLY A 413 -8.56 12.93 29.18
C GLY A 413 -7.83 13.89 28.26
N LEU A 414 -6.64 13.45 27.83
CA LEU A 414 -5.70 14.22 27.04
C LEU A 414 -5.80 13.89 25.55
N PHE A 415 -5.73 14.91 24.72
CA PHE A 415 -5.80 14.86 23.26
C PHE A 415 -4.48 15.35 22.69
N CYS A 416 -3.86 14.57 21.81
CA CYS A 416 -2.65 15.02 21.13
C CYS A 416 -2.96 16.18 20.16
N GLN A 417 -1.94 16.97 19.83
CA GLN A 417 -2.06 18.10 18.90
C GLN A 417 -2.71 17.70 17.56
N ASP A 418 -2.33 16.55 17.01
CA ASP A 418 -2.85 16.05 15.73
C ASP A 418 -4.37 15.88 15.77
N CYS A 419 -4.90 15.18 16.79
CA CYS A 419 -6.33 15.00 16.94
C CYS A 419 -7.06 16.30 17.33
N TYR A 420 -6.41 17.19 18.08
CA TYR A 420 -6.99 18.49 18.39
C TYR A 420 -7.20 19.33 17.12
N VAL A 421 -6.16 19.49 16.31
CA VAL A 421 -6.20 20.31 15.07
C VAL A 421 -7.10 19.67 14.01
N THR A 422 -7.05 18.34 13.85
CA THR A 422 -7.83 17.67 12.78
C THR A 422 -9.32 17.54 13.10
N PHE A 423 -9.68 17.37 14.37
CA PHE A 423 -11.04 16.99 14.78
C PHE A 423 -11.61 17.93 15.84
N VAL A 424 -11.01 17.99 17.04
CA VAL A 424 -11.63 18.65 18.21
C VAL A 424 -11.82 20.15 17.99
N SER A 425 -10.81 20.86 17.47
CA SER A 425 -10.83 22.31 17.25
C SER A 425 -11.90 22.77 16.25
N LYS A 426 -12.42 21.83 15.43
CA LYS A 426 -13.46 22.09 14.43
C LYS A 426 -14.87 21.79 14.95
N SER A 427 -15.02 21.24 16.16
CA SER A 427 -16.32 20.99 16.77
C SER A 427 -16.83 22.20 17.56
N ALA A 428 -18.12 22.20 17.92
CA ALA A 428 -18.77 23.29 18.66
C ALA A 428 -18.06 23.61 19.99
N LEU A 429 -17.58 22.58 20.69
CA LEU A 429 -16.89 22.72 21.98
C LEU A 429 -15.36 22.85 21.86
N GLY A 430 -14.80 22.80 20.66
CA GLY A 430 -13.34 22.77 20.44
C GLY A 430 -12.58 23.96 21.03
N ARG A 431 -13.21 25.15 21.04
CA ARG A 431 -12.64 26.38 21.63
C ARG A 431 -12.77 26.44 23.15
N ALA A 432 -13.76 25.75 23.71
CA ALA A 432 -14.10 25.70 25.13
C ALA A 432 -13.25 24.69 25.93
N VAL A 433 -12.44 23.88 25.23
CA VAL A 433 -11.50 22.94 25.87
C VAL A 433 -10.54 23.69 26.81
N PRO A 434 -10.44 23.30 28.10
CA PRO A 434 -9.68 24.07 29.10
C PRO A 434 -8.16 23.89 28.96
N LEU A 435 -7.68 22.67 28.68
CA LEU A 435 -6.26 22.44 28.44
C LEU A 435 -5.91 22.80 26.99
N LYS A 436 -5.00 23.77 26.83
CA LYS A 436 -4.50 24.21 25.52
C LYS A 436 -2.99 24.16 25.53
N ALA A 437 -2.41 23.20 24.81
CA ALA A 437 -0.97 22.98 24.74
C ALA A 437 -0.30 22.80 26.12
N ALA A 438 -0.97 22.12 27.05
CA ALA A 438 -0.42 21.83 28.37
C ALA A 438 0.69 20.77 28.26
N TYR A 439 1.86 21.04 28.82
CA TYR A 439 2.98 20.10 28.82
C TYR A 439 2.80 19.03 29.91
N ASP A 440 3.01 17.76 29.55
CA ASP A 440 3.02 16.64 30.48
C ASP A 440 4.21 15.72 30.14
N GLU A 441 5.01 15.40 31.16
CA GLU A 441 6.17 14.52 31.03
C GLU A 441 5.79 13.04 31.06
N ARG A 442 4.66 12.70 31.69
CA ARG A 442 4.23 11.32 31.91
C ARG A 442 3.89 10.61 30.58
N PRO A 443 3.98 9.27 30.53
CA PRO A 443 3.50 8.52 29.38
C PRO A 443 1.98 8.60 29.28
N GLN A 444 1.50 9.33 28.28
CA GLN A 444 0.07 9.57 28.06
C GLN A 444 -0.37 9.03 26.70
N ILE A 445 -1.60 8.54 26.62
CA ILE A 445 -2.24 8.18 25.34
C ILE A 445 -3.11 9.32 24.84
N CYS A 446 -3.38 9.34 23.53
CA CYS A 446 -4.48 10.16 23.03
C CYS A 446 -5.81 9.51 23.45
N GLN A 447 -6.74 10.27 24.03
CA GLN A 447 -8.05 9.75 24.42
C GLN A 447 -9.10 9.89 23.31
N ILE A 448 -8.88 10.74 22.31
CA ILE A 448 -9.86 11.07 21.26
C ILE A 448 -9.51 10.48 19.87
N TRP A 449 -8.55 9.54 19.82
CA TRP A 449 -8.14 8.97 18.54
C TRP A 449 -9.17 7.97 17.98
N SER A 450 -9.88 7.25 18.84
CA SER A 450 -10.72 6.13 18.43
C SER A 450 -12.09 6.58 17.91
N PRO A 451 -12.70 5.84 16.94
CA PRO A 451 -14.00 6.18 16.39
C PRO A 451 -15.08 6.36 17.45
N ARG A 452 -15.17 5.45 18.42
CA ARG A 452 -16.14 5.53 19.51
C ARG A 452 -15.99 6.80 20.34
N MET A 453 -14.77 7.15 20.72
CA MET A 453 -14.50 8.37 21.48
C MET A 453 -14.87 9.63 20.70
N ARG A 454 -14.66 9.63 19.38
CA ARG A 454 -15.10 10.71 18.50
C ARG A 454 -16.62 10.80 18.39
N THR A 455 -17.32 9.66 18.29
CA THR A 455 -18.79 9.62 18.31
C THR A 455 -19.35 10.17 19.62
N MET A 456 -18.78 9.77 20.76
CA MET A 456 -19.19 10.30 22.06
C MET A 456 -18.93 11.81 22.14
N TRP A 457 -17.78 12.29 21.68
CA TRP A 457 -17.47 13.73 21.64
C TRP A 457 -18.44 14.53 20.77
N MET A 458 -18.84 13.99 19.61
CA MET A 458 -19.87 14.62 18.79
C MET A 458 -21.21 14.68 19.53
N GLY A 459 -21.59 13.61 20.23
CA GLY A 459 -22.77 13.61 21.10
C GLY A 459 -22.74 14.71 22.18
N VAL A 460 -21.57 14.98 22.78
CA VAL A 460 -21.41 16.11 23.71
C VAL A 460 -21.56 17.45 22.99
N CYS A 461 -21.01 17.59 21.78
CA CYS A 461 -21.14 18.82 20.98
C CYS A 461 -22.59 19.09 20.56
N ASP A 462 -23.40 18.05 20.37
CA ASP A 462 -24.80 18.14 19.94
C ASP A 462 -25.77 18.32 21.11
N ALA A 463 -25.33 18.10 22.36
CA ALA A 463 -26.18 18.14 23.56
C ALA A 463 -26.67 19.55 23.92
N GLY A 464 -25.98 20.60 23.50
CA GLY A 464 -26.34 21.98 23.81
C GLY A 464 -25.20 22.96 23.58
N VAL A 465 -25.48 24.26 23.73
CA VAL A 465 -24.45 25.28 23.68
C VAL A 465 -23.43 25.10 24.82
N PRO A 466 -22.15 25.41 24.60
CA PRO A 466 -21.15 25.32 25.66
C PRO A 466 -21.58 26.05 26.94
N GLY A 467 -21.60 25.33 28.07
CA GLY A 467 -22.02 25.85 29.38
C GLY A 467 -23.53 25.78 29.64
N SER A 468 -24.33 25.13 28.79
CA SER A 468 -25.71 24.77 29.13
C SER A 468 -25.76 23.57 30.09
N PRO A 469 -26.81 23.42 30.90
CA PRO A 469 -26.96 22.27 31.79
C PRO A 469 -26.86 20.91 31.07
N GLU A 470 -27.41 20.83 29.86
CA GLU A 470 -27.39 19.63 29.01
C GLU A 470 -25.98 19.33 28.50
N SER A 471 -25.26 20.37 28.05
CA SER A 471 -23.87 20.27 27.58
C SER A 471 -22.94 19.86 28.73
N ASP A 472 -23.10 20.47 29.91
CA ASP A 472 -22.29 20.17 31.09
C ASP A 472 -22.53 18.76 31.61
N LYS A 473 -23.78 18.28 31.59
CA LYS A 473 -24.12 16.89 31.94
C LYS A 473 -23.46 15.91 30.98
N ALA A 474 -23.63 16.10 29.66
CA ALA A 474 -23.03 15.23 28.65
C ALA A 474 -21.49 15.24 28.72
N LEU A 475 -20.90 16.41 28.99
CA LEU A 475 -19.46 16.54 29.18
C LEU A 475 -18.98 15.82 30.45
N GLY A 476 -19.74 15.86 31.54
CA GLY A 476 -19.45 15.11 32.77
C GLY A 476 -19.44 13.60 32.53
N GLU A 477 -20.44 13.07 31.83
CA GLU A 477 -20.51 11.65 31.45
C GLU A 477 -19.34 11.24 30.54
N PHE A 478 -18.97 12.10 29.58
CA PHE A 478 -17.83 11.86 28.70
C PHE A 478 -16.49 11.85 29.46
N LYS A 479 -16.29 12.77 30.41
CA LYS A 479 -15.10 12.79 31.28
C LYS A 479 -14.98 11.54 32.13
N ALA A 480 -16.07 11.12 32.78
CA ALA A 480 -16.10 9.88 33.56
C ALA A 480 -15.75 8.67 32.69
N PHE A 481 -16.23 8.64 31.43
CA PHE A 481 -15.87 7.59 30.50
C PHE A 481 -14.37 7.61 30.11
N MET A 482 -13.78 8.79 29.91
CA MET A 482 -12.33 8.91 29.63
C MET A 482 -11.47 8.37 30.76
N GLU A 483 -11.83 8.65 32.02
CA GLU A 483 -11.13 8.11 33.18
C GLU A 483 -11.22 6.58 33.23
N LYS A 484 -12.44 6.04 33.07
CA LYS A 484 -12.66 4.59 33.00
C LYS A 484 -11.85 3.95 31.89
N ARG A 485 -11.82 4.57 30.70
CA ARG A 485 -11.03 4.10 29.56
C ARG A 485 -9.54 4.09 29.87
N LEU A 486 -9.02 5.13 30.51
CA LEU A 486 -7.62 5.20 30.91
C LEU A 486 -7.27 4.11 31.95
N GLN A 487 -8.14 3.87 32.93
CA GLN A 487 -7.95 2.80 33.91
C GLN A 487 -7.89 1.43 33.25
N ILE A 488 -8.82 1.13 32.34
CA ILE A 488 -8.82 -0.12 31.57
C ILE A 488 -7.57 -0.22 30.69
N TYR A 489 -7.15 0.87 30.04
CA TYR A 489 -5.91 0.90 29.26
C TYR A 489 -4.71 0.46 30.09
N VAL A 490 -4.51 1.08 31.26
CA VAL A 490 -3.36 0.79 32.15
C VAL A 490 -3.34 -0.68 32.59
N GLN A 491 -4.51 -1.29 32.78
CA GLN A 491 -4.64 -2.70 33.17
C GLN A 491 -4.44 -3.68 32.01
N THR A 492 -4.60 -3.24 30.76
CA THR A 492 -4.68 -4.16 29.59
C THR A 492 -3.53 -3.97 28.60
N VAL A 493 -3.44 -2.81 27.95
CA VAL A 493 -2.56 -2.62 26.77
C VAL A 493 -1.08 -2.82 27.10
N PRO A 494 -0.51 -2.25 28.18
CA PRO A 494 0.88 -2.50 28.54
C PRO A 494 1.20 -3.98 28.78
N GLN A 495 0.27 -4.74 29.37
CA GLN A 495 0.45 -6.19 29.58
C GLN A 495 0.44 -6.95 28.25
N MET A 496 -0.47 -6.60 27.34
CA MET A 496 -0.50 -7.19 25.99
C MET A 496 0.80 -6.92 25.23
N ASP A 497 1.31 -5.68 25.29
CA ASP A 497 2.56 -5.30 24.64
C ASP A 497 3.77 -6.02 25.25
N MET A 498 3.78 -6.21 26.58
CA MET A 498 4.81 -7.00 27.27
C MET A 498 4.81 -8.46 26.81
N ILE A 499 3.64 -9.12 26.74
CA ILE A 499 3.53 -10.51 26.26
C ILE A 499 4.04 -10.62 24.82
N LEU A 500 3.63 -9.69 23.95
CA LEU A 500 4.09 -9.63 22.56
C LEU A 500 5.60 -9.43 22.44
N ALA A 501 6.18 -8.56 23.26
CA ALA A 501 7.62 -8.31 23.29
C ALA A 501 8.40 -9.57 23.72
N MET A 502 7.94 -10.24 24.79
CA MET A 502 8.54 -11.50 25.24
C MET A 502 8.46 -12.59 24.17
N LYS A 503 7.33 -12.73 23.48
CA LYS A 503 7.17 -13.68 22.36
C LYS A 503 8.14 -13.40 21.23
N LYS A 504 8.28 -12.13 20.81
CA LYS A 504 9.27 -11.73 19.79
C LYS A 504 10.69 -12.07 20.21
N MET A 505 11.06 -11.82 21.46
CA MET A 505 12.38 -12.15 21.99
C MET A 505 12.62 -13.67 21.94
N LYS A 506 11.66 -14.49 22.41
CA LYS A 506 11.74 -15.96 22.33
C LYS A 506 11.91 -16.45 20.88
N MET A 507 11.16 -15.89 19.92
CA MET A 507 11.30 -16.23 18.50
C MET A 507 12.67 -15.84 17.93
N GLN A 508 13.19 -14.66 18.29
CA GLN A 508 14.53 -14.24 17.86
C GLN A 508 15.62 -15.16 18.41
N THR A 509 15.55 -15.51 19.71
CA THR A 509 16.46 -16.47 20.32
C THR A 509 16.40 -17.83 19.62
N ALA A 510 15.19 -18.32 19.29
CA ALA A 510 15.03 -19.56 18.54
C ALA A 510 15.67 -19.48 17.13
N MET A 511 15.46 -18.38 16.40
CA MET A 511 16.10 -18.16 15.10
C MET A 511 17.63 -18.16 15.20
N THR A 512 18.20 -17.51 16.22
CA THR A 512 19.65 -17.53 16.47
C THR A 512 20.15 -18.96 16.72
N GLN A 513 19.43 -19.77 17.49
CA GLN A 513 19.77 -21.19 17.69
C GLN A 513 19.73 -21.99 16.38
N GLY A 514 18.78 -21.69 15.48
CA GLY A 514 18.73 -22.29 14.14
C GLY A 514 19.95 -21.96 13.26
N LEU A 515 20.42 -20.71 13.31
CA LEU A 515 21.64 -20.29 12.61
C LEU A 515 22.88 -20.99 13.18
N VAL A 516 22.98 -21.06 14.51
CA VAL A 516 24.07 -21.77 15.20
C VAL A 516 24.08 -23.25 14.83
N SER A 517 22.91 -23.90 14.78
CA SER A 517 22.78 -25.29 14.34
C SER A 517 23.33 -25.51 12.93
N THR A 518 22.97 -24.63 11.98
CA THR A 518 23.44 -24.72 10.59
C THR A 518 24.96 -24.57 10.49
N MET A 519 25.54 -23.63 11.26
CA MET A 519 26.99 -23.43 11.31
C MET A 519 27.71 -24.69 11.83
N TYR A 520 27.24 -25.26 12.93
CA TYR A 520 27.85 -26.46 13.52
C TYR A 520 27.69 -27.70 12.64
N HIS A 521 26.55 -27.89 11.97
CA HIS A 521 26.40 -28.97 10.99
C HIS A 521 27.33 -28.79 9.78
N GLY A 522 27.59 -27.56 9.34
CA GLY A 522 28.58 -27.28 8.30
C GLY A 522 30.01 -27.66 8.74
N MET A 523 30.37 -27.36 9.99
CA MET A 523 31.67 -27.74 10.56
C MET A 523 31.80 -29.27 10.73
N ASP A 524 30.74 -29.94 11.18
CA ASP A 524 30.66 -31.40 11.29
C ASP A 524 30.89 -32.08 9.92
N GLY A 525 30.19 -31.62 8.87
CA GLY A 525 30.36 -32.13 7.52
C GLY A 525 31.78 -31.97 6.97
N LEU A 526 32.45 -30.85 7.28
CA LEU A 526 33.84 -30.63 6.88
C LEU A 526 34.81 -31.57 7.60
N LEU A 527 34.65 -31.76 8.91
CA LEU A 527 35.50 -32.64 9.72
C LEU A 527 35.35 -34.11 9.34
N GLN A 528 34.13 -34.55 9.04
CA GLN A 528 33.87 -35.90 8.55
C GLN A 528 34.46 -36.11 7.14
N ALA A 529 34.30 -35.15 6.24
CA ALA A 529 34.86 -35.24 4.88
C ALA A 529 36.40 -35.22 4.87
N SER A 530 37.03 -34.53 5.83
CA SER A 530 38.49 -34.52 5.98
C SER A 530 39.03 -35.69 6.80
N ASN A 531 38.17 -36.62 7.24
CA ASN A 531 38.54 -37.74 8.11
C ASN A 531 39.25 -37.30 9.41
N ALA A 532 38.96 -36.08 9.88
CA ALA A 532 39.56 -35.47 11.06
C ALA A 532 38.67 -35.68 12.30
N THR A 533 38.16 -36.90 12.46
CA THR A 533 37.33 -37.31 13.60
C THR A 533 38.20 -37.96 14.68
N ASP A 534 37.81 -37.85 15.95
CA ASP A 534 38.57 -38.38 17.09
C ASP A 534 38.24 -39.86 17.40
N GLY A 535 37.41 -40.50 16.57
CA GLY A 535 37.02 -41.90 16.69
C GLY A 535 35.97 -42.18 17.78
N TYR A 536 35.50 -41.16 18.51
CA TYR A 536 34.46 -41.29 19.52
C TYR A 536 33.12 -40.75 19.01
N LEU A 537 32.02 -41.31 19.54
CA LEU A 537 30.68 -40.77 19.32
C LEU A 537 30.36 -39.72 20.39
N HIS A 538 29.92 -38.55 19.95
CA HIS A 538 29.56 -37.40 20.78
C HIS A 538 28.05 -37.24 20.79
N GLY A 539 27.44 -37.12 21.97
CA GLY A 539 26.00 -36.86 22.08
C GLY A 539 25.35 -37.51 23.29
N ASN A 540 24.03 -37.71 23.21
CA ASN A 540 23.23 -38.40 24.22
C ASN A 540 21.91 -38.89 23.61
N SER A 541 21.08 -39.55 24.42
CA SER A 541 19.81 -40.13 23.98
C SER A 541 18.78 -39.12 23.46
N GLN A 542 18.92 -37.82 23.75
CA GLN A 542 17.98 -36.78 23.30
C GLN A 542 18.36 -36.14 21.96
N ILE A 543 19.65 -36.14 21.59
CA ILE A 543 20.16 -35.51 20.35
C ILE A 543 20.72 -36.53 19.35
N GLY A 544 20.82 -37.80 19.74
CA GLY A 544 21.51 -38.84 18.98
C GLY A 544 23.03 -38.81 19.21
N TRP A 545 23.71 -39.79 18.63
CA TRP A 545 25.17 -39.92 18.68
C TRP A 545 25.76 -39.48 17.34
N HIS A 546 26.76 -38.61 17.38
CA HIS A 546 27.37 -37.94 16.22
C HIS A 546 28.87 -38.23 16.17
N ALA A 547 29.45 -38.28 14.97
CA ALA A 547 30.88 -38.56 14.80
C ALA A 547 31.80 -37.41 15.24
N THR A 548 31.26 -36.22 15.50
CA THR A 548 32.02 -35.06 16.00
C THR A 548 31.25 -34.32 17.09
N SER A 549 31.99 -33.62 17.96
CA SER A 549 31.42 -32.72 18.98
C SER A 549 30.57 -31.60 18.38
N GLN A 550 30.91 -31.16 17.16
CA GLN A 550 30.22 -30.12 16.40
C GLN A 550 28.85 -30.63 15.92
N GLY A 551 28.77 -31.88 15.46
CA GLY A 551 27.49 -32.52 15.11
C GLY A 551 26.53 -32.58 16.30
N ALA A 552 27.04 -32.95 17.47
CA ALA A 552 26.25 -32.97 18.71
C ALA A 552 25.78 -31.57 19.14
N GLN A 553 26.65 -30.55 19.06
CA GLN A 553 26.28 -29.16 19.35
C GLN A 553 25.26 -28.59 18.36
N GLY A 554 25.38 -28.94 17.07
CA GLY A 554 24.42 -28.59 16.03
C GLY A 554 23.03 -29.16 16.28
N ALA A 555 22.96 -30.43 16.67
CA ALA A 555 21.71 -31.11 17.03
C ALA A 555 21.08 -30.54 18.31
N GLN A 556 21.90 -30.20 19.33
CA GLN A 556 21.41 -29.54 20.54
C GLN A 556 20.84 -28.15 20.24
N ALA A 557 21.52 -27.35 19.41
CA ALA A 557 21.04 -26.04 18.98
C ALA A 557 19.72 -26.15 18.18
N PHE A 558 19.56 -27.20 17.37
CA PHE A 558 18.30 -27.47 16.66
C PHE A 558 17.14 -27.79 17.61
N ASN A 559 17.37 -28.64 18.62
CA ASN A 559 16.36 -28.92 19.65
C ASN A 559 15.98 -27.65 20.44
N ASN A 560 16.97 -26.81 20.79
CA ASN A 560 16.73 -25.52 21.43
C ASN A 560 15.91 -24.57 20.54
N MET A 561 16.15 -24.57 19.23
CA MET A 561 15.34 -23.81 18.27
C MET A 561 13.88 -24.30 18.29
N GLN A 562 13.64 -25.60 18.19
CA GLN A 562 12.28 -26.16 18.20
C GLN A 562 11.55 -25.83 19.51
N ALA A 563 12.20 -26.05 20.66
CA ALA A 563 11.65 -25.72 21.97
C ALA A 563 11.37 -24.22 22.12
N GLY A 564 12.26 -23.37 21.60
CA GLY A 564 12.09 -21.92 21.59
C GLY A 564 10.87 -21.46 20.79
N PHE A 565 10.64 -22.06 19.60
CA PHE A 565 9.43 -21.78 18.80
C PHE A 565 8.15 -22.29 19.49
N MET A 566 8.17 -23.47 20.08
CA MET A 566 7.03 -23.99 20.84
C MET A 566 6.70 -23.10 22.04
N ASN A 567 7.71 -22.65 22.79
CA ASN A 567 7.53 -21.77 23.94
C ASN A 567 7.00 -20.38 23.53
N ALA A 568 7.45 -19.84 22.38
CA ALA A 568 6.92 -18.60 21.84
C ALA A 568 5.42 -18.71 21.43
N ASN A 569 4.96 -19.92 21.09
CA ASN A 569 3.59 -20.20 20.65
C ASN A 569 2.70 -20.84 21.72
N ARG A 570 3.03 -20.64 23.00
CA ARG A 570 2.24 -21.13 24.13
C ARG A 570 0.79 -20.65 24.13
N ALA A 571 -0.14 -21.59 24.25
CA ALA A 571 -1.58 -21.35 24.14
C ALA A 571 -2.15 -20.52 25.31
N ASP A 572 -1.60 -20.66 26.51
CA ASP A 572 -2.00 -19.90 27.70
C ASP A 572 -1.70 -18.40 27.57
N GLU A 573 -0.53 -18.03 27.04
CA GLU A 573 -0.19 -16.63 26.76
C GLU A 573 -1.11 -16.03 25.68
N TRP A 574 -1.53 -16.85 24.69
CA TRP A 574 -2.52 -16.42 23.68
C TRP A 574 -3.92 -16.22 24.28
N MET A 575 -4.35 -17.10 25.18
CA MET A 575 -5.63 -16.97 25.88
C MET A 575 -5.65 -15.73 26.79
N GLN A 576 -4.56 -15.47 27.51
CA GLN A 576 -4.42 -14.26 28.32
C GLN A 576 -4.49 -12.99 27.46
N MET A 577 -3.77 -12.95 26.33
CA MET A 577 -3.86 -11.83 25.39
C MET A 577 -5.30 -11.63 24.89
N ALA A 578 -6.01 -12.70 24.52
CA ALA A 578 -7.39 -12.61 24.05
C ALA A 578 -8.33 -12.05 25.13
N GLN A 579 -8.15 -12.45 26.39
CA GLN A 579 -8.92 -11.91 27.51
C GLN A 579 -8.66 -10.42 27.73
N LEU A 580 -7.40 -9.99 27.73
CA LEU A 580 -7.03 -8.58 27.86
C LEU A 580 -7.58 -7.75 26.68
N GLU A 581 -7.55 -8.29 25.47
CA GLU A 581 -8.11 -7.65 24.29
C GLU A 581 -9.65 -7.52 24.39
N MET A 582 -10.34 -8.52 24.92
CA MET A 582 -11.78 -8.45 25.18
C MET A 582 -12.12 -7.33 26.18
N ILE A 583 -11.34 -7.19 27.25
CA ILE A 583 -11.54 -6.11 28.24
C ILE A 583 -11.31 -4.74 27.58
N TRP A 584 -10.24 -4.58 26.79
CA TRP A 584 -9.97 -3.34 26.05
C TRP A 584 -11.10 -2.99 25.06
N LYS A 585 -11.62 -3.98 24.33
CA LYS A 585 -12.74 -3.81 23.41
C LYS A 585 -14.03 -3.32 24.06
N GLN A 586 -14.19 -3.42 25.39
CA GLN A 586 -15.36 -2.87 26.07
C GLN A 586 -15.39 -1.33 26.06
N VAL A 587 -14.24 -0.67 25.83
CA VAL A 587 -14.10 0.79 25.79
C VAL A 587 -13.70 1.36 24.43
N GLU A 588 -13.52 0.51 23.43
CA GLU A 588 -13.37 0.87 22.01
C GLU A 588 -14.66 0.59 21.23
#